data_AF-A0A8C7CR19-F1
#
_entry.id   AF-A0A8C7CR19-F1
#
_cell.length_a   1.000
_cell.length_b   1.000
_cell.length_c   1.000
_cell.angle_alpha   90.00
_cell.angle_beta   90.00
_cell.angle_gamma   90.00
#
_symmetry.space_group_name_H-M   'P 1'
#
loop_
_entity.id
_entity.type
_entity.pdbx_description
1 polymer ?
#
loop_
_entity_poly.entity_id
_entity_poly.type
_entity_poly.pdbx_seq_one_letter_code
_entity_poly.pdbx_strand_id
1 'polypeptide(L)'
;SRNTAGKPKPDPASLVFGKQFSDHMLTIYWSEKEGWKVPQIKPFQNLSLHPATSALHYSIELFEGMKAFRGVDNHIRLFRPNLNMERMHRTADRSCLPLFDKVELLECIRKLVEVDQDWVPYSLDASLYIRPTYIGIEPSLGVSRASQALLFCIVGPVGPYFTTGAFSPVSLLADPSYVRAWRGGVGAYKMGGNYGPTIAVQNEAIKQGCQQVLWLYGEQEEITEVGTMNLFIYWTNEGGERELLTPPLDGIILPGVTRQSLLDLAREWGEFKVTERTMGMKELLGALDSGRITEVFGAGTACVVCPVGSLLYKGKTYQIPTMQNGPDLAKRFHKELTDMQYGRKQSEWAPLVV
;
A
#
# COMPACT_ATOMS: atom_id res chain seq x y z
N SER A 1 -10.97 27.90 -1.48
CA SER A 1 -10.45 28.97 -2.35
C SER A 1 -9.33 28.40 -3.20
N ARG A 2 -9.21 28.79 -4.47
CA ARG A 2 -8.09 28.37 -5.32
C ARG A 2 -6.85 29.17 -4.94
N ASN A 3 -5.69 28.50 -4.84
CA ASN A 3 -4.41 29.19 -4.65
C ASN A 3 -4.13 30.07 -5.88
N THR A 4 -3.84 31.36 -5.69
CA THR A 4 -3.69 32.35 -6.78
C THR A 4 -2.34 32.26 -7.50
N ALA A 5 -1.38 31.51 -6.96
CA ALA A 5 -0.13 31.15 -7.61
C ALA A 5 0.16 29.66 -7.36
N GLY A 6 -0.14 28.81 -8.35
CA GLY A 6 0.17 27.38 -8.26
C GLY A 6 1.68 27.13 -8.26
N LYS A 7 2.15 26.13 -7.52
CA LYS A 7 3.56 25.74 -7.52
C LYS A 7 3.95 25.20 -8.91
N PRO A 8 5.22 25.35 -9.32
CA PRO A 8 5.72 24.71 -10.53
C PRO A 8 5.61 23.18 -10.40
N LYS A 9 5.20 22.51 -11.48
CA LYS A 9 5.06 21.06 -11.48
C LYS A 9 6.45 20.44 -11.65
N PRO A 10 6.79 19.44 -10.83
CA PRO A 10 8.10 18.78 -10.90
C PRO A 10 8.26 17.97 -12.18
N ASP A 11 9.50 17.77 -12.61
CA ASP A 11 9.81 16.84 -13.70
C ASP A 11 9.47 15.40 -13.26
N PRO A 12 8.59 14.68 -13.98
CA PRO A 12 8.25 13.28 -13.70
C PRO A 12 9.44 12.35 -13.56
N ALA A 13 10.56 12.60 -14.26
CA ALA A 13 11.75 11.76 -14.22
C ALA A 13 12.54 11.86 -12.89
N SER A 14 12.30 12.92 -12.11
CA SER A 14 13.02 13.22 -10.86
C SER A 14 12.21 12.94 -9.59
N LEU A 15 11.00 12.40 -9.74
CA LEU A 15 10.05 12.24 -8.63
C LEU A 15 10.55 11.24 -7.59
N VAL A 16 10.64 11.71 -6.34
CA VAL A 16 10.87 10.87 -5.16
C VAL A 16 9.55 10.68 -4.42
N PHE A 17 9.21 9.44 -4.11
CA PHE A 17 7.95 9.08 -3.46
C PHE A 17 7.70 9.91 -2.18
N GLY A 18 6.55 10.60 -2.13
CA GLY A 18 6.08 11.29 -0.93
C GLY A 18 6.86 12.55 -0.52
N LYS A 19 7.62 13.16 -1.44
CA LYS A 19 8.41 14.39 -1.15
C LYS A 19 7.79 15.67 -1.70
N GLN A 20 6.91 15.58 -2.68
CA GLN A 20 6.25 16.71 -3.31
C GLN A 20 4.73 16.59 -3.14
N PHE A 21 4.07 17.72 -2.90
CA PHE A 21 2.64 17.79 -2.63
C PHE A 21 2.01 18.88 -3.49
N SER A 22 0.76 18.64 -3.90
CA SER A 22 0.01 19.54 -4.78
C SER A 22 -0.35 20.87 -4.11
N ASP A 23 -1.15 21.67 -4.83
CA ASP A 23 -1.55 23.01 -4.39
C ASP A 23 -2.63 22.98 -3.31
N HIS A 24 -3.47 21.94 -3.28
CA HIS A 24 -4.63 21.84 -2.39
C HIS A 24 -4.62 20.58 -1.52
N MET A 25 -5.45 20.58 -0.48
CA MET A 25 -5.76 19.43 0.36
C MET A 25 -7.25 19.44 0.73
N LEU A 26 -7.81 18.26 1.00
CA LEU A 26 -9.13 18.10 1.59
C LEU A 26 -9.01 18.10 3.11
N THR A 27 -9.92 18.77 3.82
CA THR A 27 -10.08 18.67 5.27
C THR A 27 -11.55 18.58 5.67
N ILE A 28 -11.87 17.69 6.60
CA ILE A 28 -13.21 17.48 7.15
C ILE A 28 -13.06 17.29 8.67
N TYR A 29 -13.64 18.21 9.44
CA TYR A 29 -13.65 18.13 10.90
C TYR A 29 -14.89 17.37 11.38
N TRP A 30 -14.75 16.69 12.51
CA TRP A 30 -15.86 16.06 13.22
C TRP A 30 -15.78 16.38 14.71
N SER A 31 -16.94 16.55 15.34
CA SER A 31 -17.08 16.57 16.80
C SER A 31 -18.27 15.73 17.24
N GLU A 32 -18.22 15.16 18.44
CA GLU A 32 -19.32 14.38 19.01
C GLU A 32 -20.61 15.20 19.14
N LYS A 33 -20.48 16.51 19.41
CA LYS A 33 -21.62 17.42 19.60
C LYS A 33 -22.33 17.79 18.30
N GLU A 34 -21.59 17.91 17.20
CA GLU A 34 -22.09 18.51 15.96
C GLU A 34 -22.00 17.59 14.74
N GLY A 35 -21.38 16.42 14.90
CA GLY A 35 -21.12 15.49 13.81
C GLY A 35 -20.08 16.02 12.82
N TRP A 36 -20.22 15.59 11.57
CA TRP A 36 -19.34 15.98 10.47
C TRP A 36 -19.61 17.42 10.03
N LYS A 37 -18.54 18.22 9.95
CA LYS A 37 -18.56 19.55 9.33
C LYS A 37 -18.47 19.44 7.82
N VAL A 38 -18.83 20.51 7.13
CA VAL A 38 -18.76 20.61 5.66
C VAL A 38 -17.33 20.33 5.16
N PRO A 39 -17.13 19.40 4.22
CA PRO A 39 -15.83 19.14 3.61
C PRO A 39 -15.26 20.37 2.90
N GLN A 40 -13.96 20.61 3.03
CA GLN A 40 -13.29 21.76 2.41
C GLN A 40 -12.07 21.34 1.60
N ILE A 41 -12.05 21.68 0.31
CA ILE A 41 -10.83 21.71 -0.51
C ILE A 41 -10.22 23.11 -0.41
N LYS A 42 -9.02 23.20 0.13
CA LYS A 42 -8.32 24.46 0.43
C LYS A 42 -6.84 24.36 0.12
N PRO A 43 -6.10 25.48 0.05
CA PRO A 43 -4.66 25.44 -0.16
C PRO A 43 -3.95 24.54 0.86
N PHE A 44 -2.95 23.79 0.39
CA PHE A 44 -2.11 22.94 1.23
C PHE A 44 -1.46 23.78 2.34
N GLN A 45 -1.55 23.32 3.58
CA GLN A 45 -1.05 24.03 4.74
C GLN A 45 -0.69 23.07 5.89
N ASN A 46 0.07 23.56 6.86
CA ASN A 46 0.33 22.84 8.10
C ASN A 46 -0.96 22.68 8.92
N LEU A 47 -1.05 21.58 9.66
CA LEU A 47 -2.12 21.37 10.62
C LEU A 47 -1.80 22.11 11.93
N SER A 48 -2.73 22.94 12.40
CA SER A 48 -2.69 23.50 13.76
C SER A 48 -3.43 22.56 14.69
N LEU A 49 -2.68 21.87 15.55
CA LEU A 49 -3.21 20.85 16.46
C LEU A 49 -2.91 21.24 17.91
N HIS A 50 -3.83 20.94 18.83
CA HIS A 50 -3.54 21.05 20.24
C HIS A 50 -2.40 20.08 20.61
N PRO A 51 -1.42 20.47 21.46
CA PRO A 51 -0.29 19.59 21.78
C PRO A 51 -0.68 18.26 22.43
N ALA A 52 -1.81 18.21 23.14
CA ALA A 52 -2.36 16.99 23.73
C ALA A 52 -3.19 16.13 22.75
N THR A 53 -3.16 16.41 21.45
CA THR A 53 -3.91 15.67 20.42
C THR A 53 -3.66 14.17 20.52
N SER A 54 -4.71 13.37 20.72
CA SER A 54 -4.62 11.91 20.90
C SER A 54 -3.82 11.16 19.83
N ALA A 55 -3.83 11.60 18.56
CA ALA A 55 -3.02 10.99 17.51
C ALA A 55 -1.50 11.10 17.78
N LEU A 56 -1.05 12.19 18.40
CA LEU A 56 0.36 12.42 18.74
C LEU A 56 0.84 11.55 19.92
N HIS A 57 -0.07 11.12 20.80
CA HIS A 57 0.27 10.42 22.05
C HIS A 57 -0.07 8.92 22.01
N TYR A 58 -1.18 8.55 21.38
CA TYR A 58 -1.74 7.19 21.43
C TYR A 58 -1.97 6.57 20.05
N SER A 59 -1.49 7.20 18.98
CA SER A 59 -1.65 6.74 17.59
C SER A 59 -3.12 6.41 17.26
N ILE A 60 -4.06 7.25 17.72
CA ILE A 60 -5.45 7.24 17.22
C ILE A 60 -5.43 7.85 15.82
N GLU A 61 -4.91 7.10 14.88
CA GLU A 61 -4.67 7.52 13.51
C GLU A 61 -4.64 6.34 12.53
N LEU A 62 -5.10 6.61 11.31
CA LEU A 62 -5.07 5.70 10.19
C LEU A 62 -4.85 6.46 8.89
N PHE A 63 -4.48 5.72 7.85
CA PHE A 63 -4.32 6.29 6.53
C PHE A 63 -4.69 5.30 5.43
N GLU A 64 -4.88 5.83 4.23
CA GLU A 64 -5.04 5.07 3.00
C GLU A 64 -3.97 5.42 1.96
N GLY A 65 -3.89 4.58 0.92
CA GLY A 65 -2.92 4.74 -0.15
C GLY A 65 -3.43 4.23 -1.48
N MET A 66 -3.81 5.15 -2.35
CA MET A 66 -4.27 4.87 -3.73
C MET A 66 -3.62 5.84 -4.72
N LYS A 67 -3.89 5.66 -6.01
CA LYS A 67 -3.27 6.44 -7.09
C LYS A 67 -4.32 6.89 -8.11
N ALA A 68 -4.08 8.07 -8.66
CA ALA A 68 -4.69 8.52 -9.91
C ALA A 68 -3.68 8.46 -11.05
N PHE A 69 -4.14 8.06 -12.23
CA PHE A 69 -3.32 7.80 -13.41
C PHE A 69 -3.86 8.59 -14.60
N ARG A 70 -3.00 9.30 -15.32
CA ARG A 70 -3.34 9.95 -16.58
C ARG A 70 -3.12 8.97 -17.71
N GLY A 71 -4.20 8.53 -18.34
CA GLY A 71 -4.18 7.48 -19.36
C GLY A 71 -3.60 7.93 -20.70
N VAL A 72 -3.46 6.96 -21.61
CA VAL A 72 -3.02 7.20 -23.00
C VAL A 72 -3.99 8.09 -23.78
N ASP A 73 -5.23 8.20 -23.31
CA ASP A 73 -6.30 9.04 -23.82
C ASP A 73 -6.42 10.38 -23.07
N ASN A 74 -5.43 10.71 -22.24
CA ASN A 74 -5.35 11.90 -21.40
C ASN A 74 -6.43 12.04 -20.31
N HIS A 75 -7.32 11.06 -20.16
CA HIS A 75 -8.28 11.01 -19.05
C HIS A 75 -7.63 10.52 -17.76
N ILE A 76 -8.11 11.01 -16.62
CA ILE A 76 -7.60 10.62 -15.30
C ILE A 76 -8.49 9.52 -14.71
N ARG A 77 -7.87 8.47 -14.17
CA ARG A 77 -8.55 7.32 -13.56
C ARG A 77 -8.07 7.07 -12.14
N LEU A 78 -8.96 6.58 -11.28
CA LEU A 78 -8.59 5.94 -10.01
C LEU A 78 -8.56 4.43 -10.19
N PHE A 79 -7.75 3.71 -9.42
CA PHE A 79 -7.74 2.24 -9.48
C PHE A 79 -8.35 1.59 -8.23
N ARG A 80 -9.45 0.86 -8.42
CA ARG A 80 -10.30 0.19 -7.42
C ARG A 80 -10.50 1.03 -6.14
N PRO A 81 -10.90 2.30 -6.25
CA PRO A 81 -10.93 3.21 -5.09
C PRO A 81 -11.90 2.74 -4.00
N ASN A 82 -13.01 2.09 -4.36
CA ASN A 82 -13.99 1.55 -3.42
C ASN A 82 -13.35 0.59 -2.41
N LEU A 83 -12.40 -0.27 -2.82
CA LEU A 83 -11.71 -1.18 -1.90
C LEU A 83 -10.86 -0.44 -0.86
N ASN A 84 -10.31 0.74 -1.22
CA ASN A 84 -9.61 1.58 -0.25
C ASN A 84 -10.60 2.24 0.73
N MET A 85 -11.79 2.66 0.26
CA MET A 85 -12.82 3.19 1.16
C MET A 85 -13.35 2.14 2.12
N GLU A 86 -13.56 0.89 1.66
CA GLU A 86 -13.91 -0.23 2.54
C GLU A 86 -12.84 -0.45 3.63
N ARG A 87 -11.56 -0.49 3.23
CA ARG A 87 -10.47 -0.71 4.18
C ARG A 87 -10.31 0.46 5.16
N MET A 88 -10.48 1.70 4.70
CA MET A 88 -10.46 2.90 5.54
C MET A 88 -11.61 2.87 6.56
N HIS A 89 -12.83 2.52 6.13
CA HIS A 89 -14.00 2.43 6.99
C HIS A 89 -13.82 1.36 8.08
N ARG A 90 -13.37 0.16 7.72
CA ARG A 90 -13.06 -0.89 8.72
C ARG A 90 -11.95 -0.49 9.69
N THR A 91 -10.95 0.25 9.20
CA THR A 91 -9.87 0.76 10.06
C THR A 91 -10.38 1.85 11.00
N ALA A 92 -11.29 2.72 10.54
CA ALA A 92 -11.93 3.74 11.35
C ALA A 92 -12.73 3.11 12.49
N ASP A 93 -13.55 2.10 12.17
CA ASP A 93 -14.28 1.29 13.14
C ASP A 93 -13.36 0.69 14.22
N ARG A 94 -12.28 0.00 13.80
CA ARG A 94 -11.30 -0.59 14.72
C ARG A 94 -10.58 0.44 15.60
N SER A 95 -10.39 1.65 15.10
CA SER A 95 -9.75 2.76 15.82
C SER A 95 -10.70 3.58 16.70
N CYS A 96 -11.99 3.22 16.74
CA CYS A 96 -13.05 4.00 17.38
C CYS A 96 -13.19 5.44 16.87
N LEU A 97 -12.66 5.73 15.68
CA LEU A 97 -12.89 6.99 14.99
C LEU A 97 -14.32 7.02 14.40
N PRO A 98 -14.91 8.21 14.25
CA PRO A 98 -16.24 8.36 13.67
C PRO A 98 -16.34 7.73 12.28
N LEU A 99 -17.43 6.99 12.03
CA LEU A 99 -17.69 6.45 10.70
C LEU A 99 -18.15 7.55 9.73
N PHE A 100 -17.93 7.31 8.44
CA PHE A 100 -18.26 8.22 7.36
C PHE A 100 -18.89 7.45 6.20
N ASP A 101 -19.62 8.15 5.34
CA ASP A 101 -20.11 7.58 4.09
C ASP A 101 -18.94 7.40 3.10
N LYS A 102 -18.73 6.16 2.66
CA LYS A 102 -17.64 5.77 1.77
C LYS A 102 -17.74 6.41 0.38
N VAL A 103 -18.95 6.57 -0.13
CA VAL A 103 -19.22 7.15 -1.46
C VAL A 103 -18.97 8.65 -1.42
N GLU A 104 -19.43 9.34 -0.38
CA GLU A 104 -19.22 10.78 -0.18
C GLU A 104 -17.73 11.12 -0.02
N LEU A 105 -16.99 10.34 0.76
CA LEU A 105 -15.54 10.56 0.89
C LEU A 105 -14.81 10.34 -0.44
N LEU A 106 -15.20 9.31 -1.19
CA LEU A 106 -14.63 9.07 -2.51
C LEU A 106 -14.92 10.23 -3.48
N GLU A 107 -16.14 10.77 -3.48
CA GLU A 107 -16.49 11.93 -4.29
C GLU A 107 -15.68 13.17 -3.89
N CYS A 108 -15.48 13.42 -2.59
CA CYS A 108 -14.61 14.49 -2.12
C CYS A 108 -13.15 14.33 -2.62
N ILE A 109 -12.63 13.10 -2.61
CA ILE A 109 -11.28 12.80 -3.12
C ILE A 109 -11.24 12.99 -4.64
N ARG A 110 -12.27 12.54 -5.37
CA ARG A 110 -12.40 12.76 -6.83
C ARG A 110 -12.36 14.25 -7.14
N LYS A 111 -13.09 15.08 -6.39
CA LYS A 111 -13.08 16.54 -6.51
C LYS A 111 -11.72 17.17 -6.19
N LEU A 112 -11.00 16.66 -5.19
CA LEU A 112 -9.63 17.11 -4.92
C LEU A 112 -8.69 16.82 -6.10
N VAL A 113 -8.76 15.62 -6.66
CA VAL A 113 -7.96 15.24 -7.85
C VAL A 113 -8.37 16.06 -9.07
N GLU A 114 -9.67 16.36 -9.25
CA GLU A 114 -10.18 17.22 -10.33
C GLU A 114 -9.63 18.66 -10.22
N VAL A 115 -9.55 19.21 -9.01
CA VAL A 115 -8.97 20.53 -8.73
C VAL A 115 -7.46 20.56 -9.01
N ASP A 116 -6.75 19.50 -8.62
CA ASP A 116 -5.29 19.38 -8.78
C ASP A 116 -4.91 18.49 -9.98
N GLN A 117 -5.75 18.39 -11.02
CA GLN A 117 -5.57 17.43 -12.12
C GLN A 117 -4.26 17.62 -12.89
N ASP A 118 -3.74 18.84 -12.96
CA ASP A 118 -2.45 19.16 -13.59
C ASP A 118 -1.25 18.60 -12.84
N TRP A 119 -1.44 18.19 -11.57
CA TRP A 119 -0.43 17.46 -10.80
C TRP A 119 -0.39 15.97 -11.13
N VAL A 120 -1.39 15.43 -11.82
CA VAL A 120 -1.32 14.06 -12.34
C VAL A 120 -0.31 14.04 -13.49
N PRO A 121 0.84 13.36 -13.32
CA PRO A 121 1.97 13.49 -14.25
C PRO A 121 1.59 13.17 -15.69
N TYR A 122 2.13 13.94 -16.63
CA TYR A 122 2.12 13.63 -18.06
C TYR A 122 3.19 12.57 -18.38
N SER A 123 3.04 11.40 -17.77
CA SER A 123 3.95 10.26 -17.93
C SER A 123 3.20 8.96 -17.66
N LEU A 124 3.54 7.92 -18.43
CA LEU A 124 2.99 6.57 -18.25
C LEU A 124 3.80 5.73 -17.25
N ASP A 125 4.86 6.32 -16.69
CA ASP A 125 5.71 5.73 -15.66
C ASP A 125 5.54 6.42 -14.29
N ALA A 126 4.62 7.38 -14.20
CA ALA A 126 4.36 8.16 -12.99
C ALA A 126 2.85 8.32 -12.74
N SER A 127 2.50 8.61 -11.49
CA SER A 127 1.10 8.71 -11.04
C SER A 127 0.96 9.80 -9.98
N LEU A 128 -0.27 10.19 -9.67
CA LEU A 128 -0.56 11.02 -8.50
C LEU A 128 -0.93 10.10 -7.34
N TYR A 129 -0.12 10.10 -6.29
CA TYR A 129 -0.44 9.35 -5.08
C TYR A 129 -1.44 10.14 -4.22
N ILE A 130 -2.42 9.44 -3.67
CA ILE A 130 -3.52 9.99 -2.87
C ILE A 130 -3.41 9.41 -1.46
N ARG A 131 -3.30 10.29 -0.46
CA ARG A 131 -3.11 9.94 0.96
C ARG A 131 -4.27 10.48 1.80
N PRO A 132 -5.41 9.78 1.87
CA PRO A 132 -6.39 10.02 2.92
C PRO A 132 -5.76 9.67 4.27
N THR A 133 -5.98 10.51 5.26
CA THR A 133 -5.46 10.36 6.62
C THR A 133 -6.56 10.76 7.59
N TYR A 134 -6.71 10.02 8.68
CA TYR A 134 -7.76 10.26 9.66
C TYR A 134 -7.20 10.13 11.07
N ILE A 135 -7.33 11.21 11.85
CA ILE A 135 -6.71 11.35 13.17
C ILE A 135 -7.73 11.78 14.23
N GLY A 136 -7.59 11.24 15.44
CA GLY A 136 -8.27 11.76 16.63
C GLY A 136 -7.54 13.00 17.13
N ILE A 137 -8.26 14.12 17.27
CA ILE A 137 -7.72 15.43 17.69
C ILE A 137 -8.14 15.83 19.11
N GLU A 138 -8.46 14.84 19.94
CA GLU A 138 -8.87 15.04 21.34
C GLU A 138 -7.79 15.82 22.11
N PRO A 139 -8.09 16.98 22.72
CA PRO A 139 -7.12 17.80 23.45
C PRO A 139 -6.94 17.31 24.90
N SER A 140 -6.76 16.00 25.09
CA SER A 140 -6.67 15.36 26.41
C SER A 140 -5.64 14.22 26.40
N LEU A 141 -4.95 14.05 27.53
CA LEU A 141 -4.06 12.91 27.78
C LEU A 141 -4.80 11.69 28.36
N GLY A 142 -6.13 11.75 28.45
CA GLY A 142 -6.93 10.57 28.79
C GLY A 142 -6.95 9.57 27.64
N VAL A 143 -6.58 8.32 27.88
CA VAL A 143 -6.69 7.23 26.88
C VAL A 143 -8.16 6.85 26.75
N SER A 144 -8.85 7.48 25.81
CA SER A 144 -10.28 7.33 25.60
C SER A 144 -10.65 7.55 24.13
N ARG A 145 -11.89 7.26 23.76
CA ARG A 145 -12.42 7.57 22.44
C ARG A 145 -12.35 9.08 22.21
N ALA A 146 -11.82 9.50 21.05
CA ALA A 146 -11.74 10.91 20.70
C ALA A 146 -13.13 11.50 20.44
N SER A 147 -13.45 12.60 21.12
CA SER A 147 -14.68 13.38 20.90
C SER A 147 -14.54 14.38 19.74
N GLN A 148 -13.33 14.51 19.19
CA GLN A 148 -13.01 15.33 18.03
C GLN A 148 -12.07 14.58 17.09
N ALA A 149 -12.29 14.72 15.78
CA ALA A 149 -11.46 14.07 14.76
C ALA A 149 -11.26 14.97 13.53
N LEU A 150 -10.17 14.72 12.80
CA LEU A 150 -9.86 15.38 11.53
C LEU A 150 -9.55 14.32 10.48
N LEU A 151 -10.37 14.28 9.43
CA LEU A 151 -10.08 13.57 8.19
C LEU A 151 -9.49 14.56 7.19
N PHE A 152 -8.34 14.25 6.62
CA PHE A 152 -7.75 15.06 5.55
C PHE A 152 -7.20 14.19 4.43
N CYS A 153 -7.08 14.76 3.23
CA CYS A 153 -6.43 14.08 2.10
C CYS A 153 -5.42 15.02 1.45
N ILE A 154 -4.21 14.52 1.26
CA ILE A 154 -3.14 15.19 0.51
C ILE A 154 -2.82 14.35 -0.73
N VAL A 155 -2.42 15.02 -1.80
CA VAL A 155 -2.01 14.37 -3.05
C VAL A 155 -0.65 14.88 -3.50
N GLY A 156 0.09 14.08 -4.25
CA GLY A 156 1.41 14.43 -4.74
C GLY A 156 1.91 13.50 -5.84
N PRO A 157 2.67 14.00 -6.82
CA PRO A 157 3.17 13.19 -7.91
C PRO A 157 4.24 12.21 -7.41
N VAL A 158 4.20 10.98 -7.92
CA VAL A 158 5.17 9.93 -7.61
C VAL A 158 5.63 9.25 -8.89
N GLY A 159 6.94 9.02 -9.00
CA GLY A 159 7.53 8.23 -10.07
C GLY A 159 7.56 6.74 -9.75
N PRO A 160 8.39 5.97 -10.47
CA PRO A 160 8.67 4.58 -10.14
C PRO A 160 9.21 4.45 -8.72
N TYR A 161 8.80 3.39 -8.01
CA TYR A 161 9.23 3.20 -6.63
C TYR A 161 10.74 2.86 -6.51
N PHE A 162 11.30 2.18 -7.52
CA PHE A 162 12.73 1.86 -7.61
C PHE A 162 13.38 2.65 -8.74
N THR A 163 14.46 3.35 -8.42
CA THR A 163 15.23 4.20 -9.37
C THR A 163 15.89 3.40 -10.49
N THR A 164 16.09 2.10 -10.28
CA THR A 164 16.71 1.18 -11.24
C THR A 164 15.72 0.49 -12.20
N GLY A 165 14.45 0.94 -12.22
CA GLY A 165 13.39 0.46 -13.11
C GLY A 165 12.43 -0.54 -12.45
N ALA A 166 11.27 -0.77 -13.10
CA ALA A 166 10.11 -1.48 -12.54
C ALA A 166 10.36 -2.93 -12.06
N PHE A 167 11.46 -3.56 -12.50
CA PHE A 167 11.77 -4.97 -12.22
C PHE A 167 13.15 -5.17 -11.58
N SER A 168 13.65 -4.18 -10.85
CA SER A 168 14.83 -4.40 -10.02
C SER A 168 14.48 -5.23 -8.80
N PRO A 169 15.12 -6.40 -8.61
CA PRO A 169 14.80 -7.26 -7.48
C PRO A 169 15.28 -6.65 -6.17
N VAL A 170 14.51 -6.82 -5.11
CA VAL A 170 14.93 -6.47 -3.74
C VAL A 170 15.57 -7.65 -3.03
N SER A 171 16.53 -7.35 -2.16
CA SER A 171 17.03 -8.26 -1.13
C SER A 171 16.27 -8.05 0.19
N LEU A 172 15.94 -9.15 0.85
CA LEU A 172 15.11 -9.17 2.05
C LEU A 172 15.90 -9.61 3.28
N LEU A 173 15.72 -8.93 4.41
CA LEU A 173 16.13 -9.44 5.72
C LEU A 173 14.98 -10.26 6.33
N ALA A 174 15.23 -11.53 6.63
CA ALA A 174 14.35 -12.39 7.41
C ALA A 174 14.99 -12.68 8.77
N ASP A 175 14.50 -11.99 9.81
CA ASP A 175 14.93 -12.19 11.19
C ASP A 175 13.70 -12.46 12.07
N PRO A 176 13.55 -13.68 12.62
CA PRO A 176 12.38 -14.05 13.41
C PRO A 176 12.32 -13.34 14.78
N SER A 177 13.37 -12.58 15.14
CA SER A 177 13.39 -11.76 16.36
C SER A 177 12.41 -10.58 16.28
N TYR A 178 11.92 -10.23 15.09
CA TYR A 178 11.00 -9.12 14.87
C TYR A 178 9.67 -9.60 14.32
N VAL A 179 8.58 -9.15 14.94
CA VAL A 179 7.21 -9.46 14.56
C VAL A 179 6.49 -8.18 14.14
N ARG A 180 5.95 -8.15 12.92
CA ARG A 180 5.19 -6.99 12.41
C ARG A 180 3.81 -6.86 13.07
N ALA A 181 3.14 -7.99 13.24
CA ALA A 181 1.77 -8.08 13.72
C ALA A 181 1.52 -9.47 14.31
N TRP A 182 0.51 -9.58 15.16
CA TRP A 182 0.13 -10.82 15.83
C TRP A 182 -1.39 -11.00 15.82
N ARG A 183 -1.84 -12.25 15.99
CA ARG A 183 -3.27 -12.58 16.07
C ARG A 183 -3.92 -11.84 17.24
N GLY A 184 -5.10 -11.27 17.01
CA GLY A 184 -5.76 -10.36 17.95
C GLY A 184 -5.24 -8.92 17.95
N GLY A 185 -4.11 -8.65 17.27
CA GLY A 185 -3.56 -7.32 17.07
C GLY A 185 -4.31 -6.50 16.01
N VAL A 186 -3.60 -5.57 15.38
CA VAL A 186 -4.17 -4.63 14.39
C VAL A 186 -3.50 -4.69 13.02
N GLY A 187 -2.74 -5.75 12.72
CA GLY A 187 -1.98 -5.90 11.47
C GLY A 187 -2.81 -5.89 10.19
N ALA A 188 -4.07 -6.32 10.26
CA ALA A 188 -5.03 -6.32 9.15
C ALA A 188 -5.69 -4.94 8.89
N TYR A 189 -5.31 -3.91 9.65
CA TYR A 189 -5.85 -2.56 9.56
C TYR A 189 -4.73 -1.56 9.25
N LYS A 190 -5.05 -0.48 8.53
CA LYS A 190 -4.03 0.49 8.07
C LYS A 190 -3.81 1.61 9.08
N MET A 191 -3.62 1.24 10.34
CA MET A 191 -3.36 2.15 11.48
C MET A 191 -1.90 2.58 11.52
N GLY A 192 -1.63 3.82 11.94
CA GLY A 192 -0.27 4.38 12.03
C GLY A 192 0.66 3.55 12.94
N GLY A 193 0.13 3.06 14.06
CA GLY A 193 0.88 2.25 15.04
C GLY A 193 1.51 0.96 14.49
N ASN A 194 1.04 0.44 13.35
CA ASN A 194 1.65 -0.72 12.69
C ASN A 194 2.99 -0.41 11.99
N TYR A 195 3.31 0.86 11.78
CA TYR A 195 4.44 1.29 10.94
C TYR A 195 5.57 1.95 11.72
N GLY A 196 5.28 2.62 12.84
CA GLY A 196 6.31 3.24 13.69
C GLY A 196 7.41 2.25 14.13
N PRO A 197 7.04 1.09 14.72
CA PRO A 197 8.00 0.07 15.17
C PRO A 197 8.84 -0.54 14.03
N THR A 198 8.37 -0.49 12.78
CA THR A 198 9.07 -1.14 11.66
C THR A 198 10.33 -0.38 11.22
N ILE A 199 10.45 0.92 11.56
CA ILE A 199 11.54 1.78 11.11
C ILE A 199 12.89 1.31 11.63
N ALA A 200 12.97 0.89 12.91
CA ALA A 200 14.21 0.37 13.48
C ALA A 200 14.67 -0.92 12.77
N VAL A 201 13.74 -1.82 12.46
CA VAL A 201 14.01 -3.09 11.75
C VAL A 201 14.41 -2.82 10.31
N GLN A 202 13.77 -1.87 9.63
CA GLN A 202 14.15 -1.47 8.27
C GLN A 202 15.56 -0.86 8.23
N ASN A 203 15.96 -0.09 9.24
CA ASN A 203 17.34 0.41 9.35
C ASN A 203 18.33 -0.74 9.56
N GLU A 204 17.96 -1.77 10.31
CA GLU A 204 18.79 -2.97 10.46
C GLU A 204 18.93 -3.74 9.15
N ALA A 205 17.84 -3.91 8.39
CA ALA A 205 17.89 -4.48 7.05
C ALA A 205 18.88 -3.72 6.15
N ILE A 206 18.83 -2.39 6.15
CA ILE A 206 19.75 -1.55 5.36
C ILE A 206 21.21 -1.77 5.78
N LYS A 207 21.51 -1.82 7.09
CA LYS A 207 22.87 -2.08 7.60
C LYS A 207 23.39 -3.45 7.15
N GLN A 208 22.51 -4.44 7.00
CA GLN A 208 22.84 -5.76 6.50
C GLN A 208 22.76 -5.88 4.96
N GLY A 209 22.66 -4.76 4.23
CA GLY A 209 22.62 -4.74 2.76
C GLY A 209 21.30 -5.20 2.15
N CYS A 210 20.22 -5.26 2.94
CA CYS A 210 18.87 -5.59 2.50
C CYS A 210 18.03 -4.34 2.25
N GLN A 211 17.20 -4.35 1.20
CA GLN A 211 16.33 -3.21 0.89
C GLN A 211 15.00 -3.26 1.65
N GLN A 212 14.50 -4.45 1.99
CA GLN A 212 13.23 -4.64 2.69
C GLN A 212 13.34 -5.74 3.74
N VAL A 213 12.31 -5.88 4.56
CA VAL A 213 12.17 -6.93 5.59
C VAL A 213 11.18 -7.98 5.10
N LEU A 214 11.51 -9.27 5.18
CA LEU A 214 10.52 -10.35 5.12
C LEU A 214 10.02 -10.59 6.54
N TRP A 215 8.75 -10.29 6.78
CA TRP A 215 8.16 -10.45 8.10
C TRP A 215 7.82 -11.92 8.37
N LEU A 216 8.35 -12.44 9.48
CA LEU A 216 8.11 -13.79 9.95
C LEU A 216 7.17 -13.77 11.17
N TYR A 217 6.39 -14.84 11.35
CA TYR A 217 5.46 -14.97 12.47
C TYR A 217 5.46 -16.37 13.08
N GLY A 218 5.31 -16.44 14.41
CA GLY A 218 5.16 -17.70 15.13
C GLY A 218 6.41 -18.58 15.18
N GLU A 219 6.30 -19.71 15.88
CA GLU A 219 7.40 -20.66 16.08
C GLU A 219 7.83 -21.35 14.78
N GLN A 220 6.88 -21.50 13.84
CA GLN A 220 7.10 -22.09 12.53
C GLN A 220 7.71 -21.10 11.53
N GLU A 221 7.96 -19.86 11.96
CA GLU A 221 8.52 -18.78 11.15
C GLU A 221 7.74 -18.63 9.83
N GLU A 222 6.42 -18.49 9.98
CA GLU A 222 5.45 -18.30 8.91
C GLU A 222 5.75 -17.03 8.14
N ILE A 223 5.80 -17.11 6.81
CA ILE A 223 6.05 -15.98 5.94
C ILE A 223 4.77 -15.15 5.82
N THR A 224 4.86 -13.84 6.06
CA THR A 224 3.69 -12.95 6.09
C THR A 224 3.71 -11.88 4.98
N GLU A 225 4.57 -10.87 5.11
CA GLU A 225 4.61 -9.70 4.21
C GLU A 225 6.06 -9.33 3.87
N VAL A 226 6.25 -8.59 2.77
CA VAL A 226 7.53 -8.00 2.36
C VAL A 226 7.48 -6.49 2.61
N GLY A 227 8.06 -6.03 3.71
CA GLY A 227 8.04 -4.62 4.10
C GLY A 227 6.63 -4.12 4.33
N THR A 228 6.10 -3.35 3.38
CA THR A 228 4.71 -2.84 3.38
C THR A 228 3.85 -3.43 2.24
N MET A 229 4.30 -4.53 1.65
CA MET A 229 3.69 -5.23 0.52
C MET A 229 3.23 -6.63 0.93
N ASN A 230 2.13 -7.08 0.33
CA ASN A 230 1.72 -8.48 0.44
C ASN A 230 2.69 -9.38 -0.35
N LEU A 231 2.91 -10.60 0.11
CA LEU A 231 3.85 -11.54 -0.50
C LEU A 231 3.13 -12.55 -1.40
N PHE A 232 3.71 -12.84 -2.56
CA PHE A 232 3.31 -13.92 -3.46
C PHE A 232 4.49 -14.82 -3.82
N ILE A 233 4.22 -16.13 -3.90
CA ILE A 233 5.17 -17.17 -4.31
C ILE A 233 4.54 -17.94 -5.47
N TYR A 234 5.21 -17.93 -6.62
CA TYR A 234 4.85 -18.75 -7.77
C TYR A 234 5.83 -19.92 -7.88
N TRP A 235 5.32 -21.14 -7.78
CA TRP A 235 6.13 -22.33 -7.59
C TRP A 235 5.42 -23.59 -8.07
N THR A 236 6.12 -24.72 -8.04
CA THR A 236 5.53 -26.05 -8.21
C THR A 236 5.32 -26.68 -6.84
N ASN A 237 4.06 -26.94 -6.46
CA ASN A 237 3.71 -27.50 -5.15
C ASN A 237 4.12 -28.98 -5.01
N GLU A 238 3.87 -29.59 -3.83
CA GLU A 238 4.22 -30.99 -3.54
C GLU A 238 3.54 -31.99 -4.49
N GLY A 239 2.37 -31.63 -5.04
CA GLY A 239 1.63 -32.43 -6.01
C GLY A 239 2.13 -32.30 -7.45
N GLY A 240 3.16 -31.50 -7.70
CA GLY A 240 3.67 -31.23 -9.05
C GLY A 240 2.87 -30.19 -9.83
N GLU A 241 1.95 -29.47 -9.19
CA GLU A 241 1.10 -28.46 -9.83
C GLU A 241 1.75 -27.09 -9.77
N ARG A 242 1.61 -26.30 -10.84
CA ARG A 242 1.92 -24.86 -10.80
C ARG A 242 0.93 -24.16 -9.88
N GLU A 243 1.44 -23.38 -8.94
CA GLU A 243 0.63 -22.71 -7.92
C GLU A 243 1.13 -21.28 -7.65
N LEU A 244 0.20 -20.34 -7.58
CA LEU A 244 0.40 -19.02 -7.00
C LEU A 244 -0.13 -19.02 -5.56
N LEU A 245 0.80 -18.86 -4.62
CA LEU A 245 0.54 -18.88 -3.19
C LEU A 245 0.69 -17.49 -2.59
N THR A 246 -0.20 -17.14 -1.66
CA THR A 246 -0.07 -15.96 -0.79
C THR A 246 -0.59 -16.29 0.62
N PRO A 247 -0.04 -15.70 1.70
CA PRO A 247 -0.57 -15.90 3.04
C PRO A 247 -2.05 -15.49 3.17
N PRO A 248 -2.87 -16.19 3.98
CA PRO A 248 -4.29 -15.92 4.13
C PRO A 248 -4.55 -14.66 4.96
N LEU A 249 -5.78 -14.14 4.90
CA LEU A 249 -6.21 -12.99 5.71
C LEU A 249 -6.69 -13.42 7.10
N ASP A 250 -5.77 -13.87 7.96
CA ASP A 250 -6.04 -14.39 9.30
C ASP A 250 -5.88 -13.35 10.44
N GLY A 251 -5.73 -12.07 10.08
CA GLY A 251 -5.62 -10.94 11.01
C GLY A 251 -4.22 -10.32 11.12
N ILE A 252 -3.16 -11.01 10.69
CA ILE A 252 -1.78 -10.47 10.70
C ILE A 252 -1.34 -9.92 9.33
N ILE A 253 -2.14 -10.12 8.28
CA ILE A 253 -1.90 -9.63 6.92
C ILE A 253 -2.82 -8.46 6.61
N LEU A 254 -2.28 -7.38 6.08
CA LEU A 254 -3.07 -6.26 5.56
C LEU A 254 -3.74 -6.68 4.24
N PRO A 255 -5.08 -6.58 4.10
CA PRO A 255 -5.75 -6.90 2.84
C PRO A 255 -5.47 -5.84 1.78
N GLY A 256 -4.38 -6.01 1.02
CA GLY A 256 -3.97 -5.10 -0.05
C GLY A 256 -4.91 -5.12 -1.25
N VAL A 257 -5.13 -3.95 -1.85
CA VAL A 257 -5.94 -3.83 -3.09
C VAL A 257 -5.23 -4.51 -4.26
N THR A 258 -3.91 -4.33 -4.36
CA THR A 258 -3.12 -5.03 -5.37
C THR A 258 -3.18 -6.54 -5.15
N ARG A 259 -3.00 -7.03 -3.90
CA ARG A 259 -3.15 -8.46 -3.57
C ARG A 259 -4.48 -9.03 -4.08
N GLN A 260 -5.60 -8.36 -3.76
CA GLN A 260 -6.91 -8.79 -4.23
C GLN A 260 -6.97 -8.81 -5.77
N SER A 261 -6.42 -7.79 -6.43
CA SER A 261 -6.43 -7.69 -7.89
C SER A 261 -5.59 -8.79 -8.56
N LEU A 262 -4.46 -9.19 -7.98
CA LEU A 262 -3.65 -10.30 -8.50
C LEU A 262 -4.38 -11.65 -8.33
N LEU A 263 -5.03 -11.87 -7.19
CA LEU A 263 -5.84 -13.07 -6.95
C LEU A 263 -7.03 -13.16 -7.92
N ASP A 264 -7.74 -12.04 -8.12
CA ASP A 264 -8.86 -11.96 -9.07
C ASP A 264 -8.40 -12.31 -10.49
N LEU A 265 -7.32 -11.69 -10.97
CA LEU A 265 -6.72 -11.97 -12.30
C LEU A 265 -6.26 -13.42 -12.43
N ALA A 266 -5.53 -13.95 -11.44
CA ALA A 266 -5.01 -15.31 -11.48
C ALA A 266 -6.13 -16.35 -11.56
N ARG A 267 -7.22 -16.13 -10.81
CA ARG A 267 -8.41 -16.98 -10.82
C ARG A 267 -9.17 -16.88 -12.14
N GLU A 268 -9.26 -15.67 -12.71
CA GLU A 268 -9.88 -15.45 -14.02
C GLU A 268 -9.11 -16.17 -15.15
N TRP A 269 -7.77 -16.16 -15.11
CA TRP A 269 -6.97 -16.87 -16.10
C TRP A 269 -7.14 -18.39 -16.02
N GLY A 270 -7.27 -18.96 -14.80
CA GLY A 270 -7.52 -20.39 -14.61
C GLY A 270 -6.38 -21.31 -15.08
N GLU A 271 -5.18 -20.78 -15.28
CA GLU A 271 -4.03 -21.48 -15.86
C GLU A 271 -3.20 -22.27 -14.82
N PHE A 272 -3.35 -21.94 -13.55
CA PHE A 272 -2.61 -22.55 -12.42
C PHE A 272 -3.43 -22.43 -11.14
N LYS A 273 -3.02 -23.19 -10.12
CA LYS A 273 -3.69 -23.19 -8.81
C LYS A 273 -3.46 -21.87 -8.08
N VAL A 274 -4.49 -21.33 -7.44
CA VAL A 274 -4.39 -20.09 -6.65
C VAL A 274 -4.79 -20.40 -5.22
N THR A 275 -3.82 -20.31 -4.30
CA THR A 275 -4.02 -20.74 -2.91
C THR A 275 -3.68 -19.63 -1.92
N GLU A 276 -4.62 -19.38 -1.02
CA GLU A 276 -4.39 -18.55 0.17
C GLU A 276 -4.07 -19.47 1.35
N ARG A 277 -2.79 -19.71 1.63
CA ARG A 277 -2.33 -20.56 2.74
C ARG A 277 -1.01 -20.10 3.31
N THR A 278 -0.76 -20.50 4.55
CA THR A 278 0.52 -20.27 5.21
C THR A 278 1.62 -21.12 4.55
N MET A 279 2.81 -20.52 4.43
CA MET A 279 4.06 -21.20 4.11
C MET A 279 5.11 -20.74 5.13
N GLY A 280 5.82 -21.69 5.75
CA GLY A 280 6.91 -21.40 6.69
C GLY A 280 8.28 -21.31 6.00
N MET A 281 9.25 -20.69 6.67
CA MET A 281 10.62 -20.60 6.17
C MET A 281 11.23 -21.96 5.81
N LYS A 282 10.98 -23.00 6.62
CA LYS A 282 11.47 -24.37 6.33
C LYS A 282 10.95 -24.91 5.00
N GLU A 283 9.67 -24.66 4.70
CA GLU A 283 9.04 -25.10 3.45
C GLU A 283 9.59 -24.32 2.25
N LEU A 284 9.72 -23.00 2.36
CA LEU A 284 10.32 -22.15 1.33
C LEU A 284 11.75 -22.61 1.00
N LEU A 285 12.58 -22.84 2.01
CA LEU A 285 13.96 -23.30 1.81
C LEU A 285 14.02 -24.69 1.17
N GLY A 286 13.18 -25.63 1.61
CA GLY A 286 13.09 -26.95 0.96
C GLY A 286 12.62 -26.86 -0.50
N ALA A 287 11.70 -25.95 -0.82
CA ALA A 287 11.27 -25.69 -2.18
C ALA A 287 12.36 -25.02 -3.04
N LEU A 288 13.18 -24.15 -2.46
CA LEU A 288 14.36 -23.57 -3.13
C LEU A 288 15.41 -24.64 -3.43
N ASP A 289 15.75 -25.47 -2.44
CA ASP A 289 16.76 -26.54 -2.59
C ASP A 289 16.34 -27.59 -3.63
N SER A 290 15.03 -27.84 -3.76
CA SER A 290 14.46 -28.75 -4.77
C SER A 290 14.17 -28.09 -6.12
N GLY A 291 14.50 -26.81 -6.31
CA GLY A 291 14.30 -26.09 -7.57
C GLY A 291 12.84 -25.84 -7.94
N ARG A 292 11.92 -25.84 -6.96
CA ARG A 292 10.47 -25.69 -7.18
C ARG A 292 9.99 -24.24 -7.19
N ILE A 293 10.74 -23.31 -6.59
CA ILE A 293 10.41 -21.88 -6.60
C ILE A 293 10.72 -21.29 -7.97
N THR A 294 9.75 -20.60 -8.58
CA THR A 294 9.93 -19.91 -9.87
C THR A 294 10.06 -18.41 -9.68
N GLU A 295 9.09 -17.79 -9.01
CA GLU A 295 9.08 -16.33 -8.76
C GLU A 295 8.63 -16.05 -7.33
N VAL A 296 9.22 -15.05 -6.70
CA VAL A 296 8.74 -14.48 -5.44
C VAL A 296 8.67 -12.97 -5.62
N PHE A 297 7.56 -12.36 -5.23
CA PHE A 297 7.38 -10.92 -5.37
C PHE A 297 6.44 -10.33 -4.32
N GLY A 298 6.68 -9.07 -3.98
CA GLY A 298 5.77 -8.23 -3.22
C GLY A 298 4.71 -7.59 -4.12
N ALA A 299 3.53 -7.31 -3.58
CA ALA A 299 2.44 -6.60 -4.24
C ALA A 299 1.92 -5.44 -3.37
N GLY A 300 1.83 -4.24 -3.94
CA GLY A 300 1.33 -3.06 -3.23
C GLY A 300 1.16 -1.84 -4.14
N THR A 301 0.40 -0.83 -3.69
CA THR A 301 0.07 0.36 -4.51
C THR A 301 1.32 1.10 -5.02
N ALA A 302 2.40 1.13 -4.24
CA ALA A 302 3.59 1.93 -4.54
C ALA A 302 4.33 1.42 -5.79
N CYS A 303 4.59 0.12 -5.87
CA CYS A 303 5.37 -0.53 -6.93
C CYS A 303 4.53 -1.41 -7.87
N VAL A 304 3.24 -1.63 -7.57
CA VAL A 304 2.40 -2.66 -8.21
C VAL A 304 2.92 -4.07 -7.91
N VAL A 305 4.02 -4.47 -8.53
CA VAL A 305 4.71 -5.74 -8.29
C VAL A 305 6.21 -5.46 -8.07
N CYS A 306 6.81 -6.12 -7.08
CA CYS A 306 8.22 -5.97 -6.72
C CYS A 306 8.91 -7.34 -6.65
N PRO A 307 9.73 -7.72 -7.64
CA PRO A 307 10.47 -8.98 -7.61
C PRO A 307 11.39 -9.09 -6.39
N VAL A 308 11.57 -10.30 -5.88
CA VAL A 308 12.55 -10.63 -4.83
C VAL A 308 13.71 -11.39 -5.46
N GLY A 309 14.94 -10.94 -5.22
CA GLY A 309 16.15 -11.57 -5.76
C GLY A 309 16.95 -12.35 -4.73
N SER A 310 16.89 -11.96 -3.46
CA SER A 310 17.62 -12.67 -2.40
C SER A 310 16.99 -12.48 -1.03
N LEU A 311 17.36 -13.39 -0.12
CA LEU A 311 16.88 -13.45 1.25
C LEU A 311 18.07 -13.71 2.19
N LEU A 312 18.33 -12.80 3.11
CA LEU A 312 19.26 -12.99 4.21
C LEU A 312 18.51 -13.58 5.41
N TYR A 313 18.85 -14.80 5.77
CA TYR A 313 18.19 -15.53 6.85
C TYR A 313 19.23 -16.33 7.66
N LYS A 314 19.25 -16.10 8.98
CA LYS A 314 20.19 -16.74 9.94
C LYS A 314 21.66 -16.65 9.48
N GLY A 315 22.07 -15.47 9.01
CA GLY A 315 23.44 -15.19 8.55
C GLY A 315 23.81 -15.78 7.18
N LYS A 316 22.88 -16.46 6.50
CA LYS A 316 23.09 -17.00 5.16
C LYS A 316 22.20 -16.29 4.14
N THR A 317 22.80 -15.93 3.00
CA THR A 317 22.06 -15.38 1.86
C THR A 317 21.60 -16.51 0.94
N TYR A 318 20.29 -16.58 0.70
CA TYR A 318 19.65 -17.45 -0.26
C TYR A 318 19.29 -16.65 -1.50
N GLN A 319 19.66 -17.16 -2.68
CA GLN A 319 19.26 -16.56 -3.95
C GLN A 319 17.86 -17.03 -4.31
N ILE A 320 17.00 -16.11 -4.69
CA ILE A 320 15.66 -16.41 -5.17
C ILE A 320 15.68 -16.30 -6.69
N PRO A 321 15.32 -17.36 -7.43
CA PRO A 321 15.55 -17.44 -8.88
C PRO A 321 14.56 -16.60 -9.72
N THR A 322 13.87 -15.63 -9.11
CA THR A 322 12.82 -14.83 -9.75
C THR A 322 13.31 -14.22 -11.06
N MET A 323 14.48 -13.58 -11.05
CA MET A 323 15.03 -12.90 -12.23
C MET A 323 15.58 -13.87 -13.28
N GLN A 324 16.13 -15.00 -12.83
CA GLN A 324 16.67 -16.06 -13.67
C GLN A 324 15.56 -16.78 -14.46
N ASN A 325 14.33 -16.76 -13.95
CA ASN A 325 13.15 -17.34 -14.58
C ASN A 325 12.33 -16.35 -15.44
N GLY A 326 12.87 -15.18 -15.78
CA GLY A 326 12.20 -14.25 -16.73
C GLY A 326 11.27 -13.20 -16.11
N PRO A 327 11.10 -13.16 -14.79
CA PRO A 327 9.82 -13.31 -14.08
C PRO A 327 8.56 -12.97 -14.91
N ASP A 328 8.10 -13.94 -15.70
CA ASP A 328 7.02 -13.74 -16.66
C ASP A 328 5.68 -13.48 -15.98
N LEU A 329 5.39 -14.13 -14.85
CA LEU A 329 4.12 -13.93 -14.15
C LEU A 329 4.05 -12.54 -13.50
N ALA A 330 5.11 -12.11 -12.81
CA ALA A 330 5.19 -10.77 -12.24
C ALA A 330 5.07 -9.69 -13.33
N LYS A 331 5.73 -9.87 -14.48
CA LYS A 331 5.62 -8.96 -15.65
C LYS A 331 4.20 -8.92 -16.21
N ARG A 332 3.55 -10.08 -16.35
CA ARG A 332 2.17 -10.18 -16.81
C ARG A 332 1.22 -9.43 -15.87
N PHE A 333 1.34 -9.66 -14.56
CA PHE A 333 0.54 -8.93 -13.57
C PHE A 333 0.76 -7.42 -13.63
N HIS A 334 2.03 -6.99 -13.67
CA HIS A 334 2.35 -5.57 -13.79
C HIS A 334 1.70 -4.97 -15.04
N LYS A 335 1.88 -5.60 -16.21
CA LYS A 335 1.32 -5.15 -17.48
C LYS A 335 -0.20 -5.08 -17.45
N GLU A 336 -0.88 -6.12 -16.98
CA GLU A 336 -2.35 -6.14 -16.94
C GLU A 336 -2.92 -5.04 -16.05
N LEU A 337 -2.32 -4.82 -14.88
CA LEU A 337 -2.74 -3.74 -13.98
C LEU A 337 -2.44 -2.36 -14.56
N THR A 338 -1.26 -2.14 -15.13
CA THR A 338 -0.93 -0.84 -15.73
C THR A 338 -1.74 -0.55 -16.99
N ASP A 339 -2.06 -1.56 -17.80
CA ASP A 339 -2.92 -1.39 -18.96
C ASP A 339 -4.32 -0.92 -18.56
N MET A 340 -4.88 -1.43 -17.46
CA MET A 340 -6.15 -0.93 -16.91
C MET A 340 -6.01 0.48 -16.33
N GLN A 341 -4.97 0.72 -15.54
CA GLN A 341 -4.72 2.00 -14.88
C GLN A 341 -4.55 3.16 -15.86
N TYR A 342 -3.81 2.93 -16.96
CA TYR A 342 -3.55 3.92 -18.00
C TYR A 342 -4.54 3.87 -19.17
N GLY A 343 -5.63 3.09 -19.06
CA GLY A 343 -6.69 3.05 -20.06
C GLY A 343 -6.33 2.40 -21.39
N ARG A 344 -5.24 1.60 -21.46
CA ARG A 344 -4.91 0.76 -22.63
C ARG A 344 -5.85 -0.45 -22.73
N LYS A 345 -6.39 -0.89 -21.59
CA LYS A 345 -7.43 -1.91 -21.47
C LYS A 345 -8.59 -1.32 -20.68
N GLN A 346 -9.79 -1.34 -21.25
CA GLN A 346 -10.99 -0.92 -20.53
C GLN A 346 -11.28 -1.88 -19.38
N SER A 347 -11.61 -1.35 -18.20
CA SER A 347 -11.97 -2.12 -17.02
C SER A 347 -12.76 -1.28 -16.03
N GLU A 348 -13.78 -1.86 -15.42
CA GLU A 348 -14.54 -1.25 -14.32
C GLU A 348 -13.68 -1.00 -13.08
N TRP A 349 -12.51 -1.63 -12.99
CA TRP A 349 -11.55 -1.39 -11.91
C TRP A 349 -10.92 -0.01 -11.98
N ALA A 350 -10.99 0.68 -13.13
CA ALA A 350 -10.35 1.97 -13.35
C ALA A 350 -11.36 3.09 -13.71
N PRO A 351 -12.28 3.47 -12.81
CA PRO A 351 -13.27 4.53 -13.09
C PRO A 351 -12.61 5.88 -13.38
N LEU A 352 -13.25 6.65 -14.26
CA LEU A 352 -12.83 7.99 -14.66
C LEU A 352 -13.04 9.02 -13.52
N VAL A 353 -12.16 10.01 -13.48
CA VAL A 353 -12.23 11.19 -12.59
C VAL A 353 -12.59 12.44 -13.40
N VAL A 354 -11.81 12.70 -14.45
CA VAL A 354 -11.88 13.85 -15.38
C VAL A 354 -11.45 13.41 -16.78
#